data_AF-A0A0D2QC16-F1
#
_entry.id   AF-A0A0D2QC16-F1
#
_cell.length_a   1.000
_cell.length_b   1.000
_cell.length_c   1.000
_cell.angle_alpha   90.00
_cell.angle_beta   90.00
_cell.angle_gamma   90.00
#
_symmetry.space_group_name_H-M   'P 1'
#
loop_
_entity.id
_entity.type
_entity.pdbx_description
1 polymer ?
#
loop_
_entity_poly.entity_id
_entity_poly.type
_entity_poly.pdbx_seq_one_letter_code
_entity_poly.pdbx_strand_id
1 'polypeptide(L)'
;MITHYVDFCFKTFGDRVKTWMTFNEPRVVVALGFDNGINPPNRCSKQFGNCTNGNSATEPYIAAHHLILSHAEAVERYREKYQAKENGRIDIFLDFVWYEPLTRSKADYYAAQRAKDFHVGWFWHPLVYGKYPRTMQKIVRERLSKFTKSEVEKVKNSFDILCLNHYTSYHIYDPHRPPSNVTDYQQDWNVGFVYERNGVPIDQAHSKWLYEVPWGMYKAVTYVKERYGRMDDPDNLTFPKSLHDSNRVNFYKSYLKDLKRAMDDGANITGYFAWSILVNFE
;
A
#
# COMPACT_ATOMS: atom_id res chain seq x y z
N MET A 1 -6.61 14.31 -18.45
CA MET A 1 -7.73 14.32 -17.49
C MET A 1 -7.21 14.71 -16.10
N ILE A 2 -6.42 13.85 -15.43
CA ILE A 2 -5.83 14.13 -14.10
C ILE A 2 -5.16 15.51 -14.01
N THR A 3 -4.42 15.90 -15.04
CA THR A 3 -3.73 17.19 -15.19
C THR A 3 -4.61 18.43 -15.01
N HIS A 4 -5.88 18.41 -15.44
CA HIS A 4 -6.79 19.53 -15.27
C HIS A 4 -7.38 19.60 -13.86
N TYR A 5 -7.63 18.44 -13.25
CA TYR A 5 -8.11 18.35 -11.87
C TYR A 5 -7.07 18.86 -10.89
N VAL A 6 -5.82 18.40 -11.00
CA VAL A 6 -4.74 18.86 -10.12
C VAL A 6 -4.38 20.33 -10.36
N ASP A 7 -4.39 20.81 -11.62
CA ASP A 7 -4.26 22.25 -11.93
C ASP A 7 -5.31 23.10 -11.20
N PHE A 8 -6.56 22.62 -11.12
CA PHE A 8 -7.62 23.31 -10.38
C PHE A 8 -7.34 23.30 -8.88
N CYS A 9 -7.05 22.13 -8.29
CA CYS A 9 -6.76 22.00 -6.87
C CYS A 9 -5.59 22.90 -6.43
N PHE A 10 -4.46 22.89 -7.14
CA PHE A 10 -3.30 23.71 -6.81
C PHE A 10 -3.64 25.21 -6.91
N LYS A 11 -4.25 25.66 -8.02
CA LYS A 11 -4.66 27.07 -8.20
C LYS A 11 -5.63 27.57 -7.13
N THR A 12 -6.55 26.74 -6.66
CA THR A 12 -7.66 27.15 -5.79
C THR A 12 -7.35 27.01 -4.29
N PHE A 13 -6.42 26.13 -3.90
CA PHE A 13 -6.11 25.87 -2.49
C PHE A 13 -4.63 25.91 -2.12
N GLY A 14 -3.69 25.90 -3.07
CA GLY A 14 -2.24 25.87 -2.82
C GLY A 14 -1.66 27.11 -2.16
N ASP A 15 -2.44 28.20 -2.09
CA ASP A 15 -2.14 29.35 -1.24
C ASP A 15 -2.05 28.94 0.25
N ARG A 16 -2.92 28.03 0.70
CA ARG A 16 -3.02 27.50 2.07
C ARG A 16 -2.52 26.06 2.24
N VAL A 17 -2.78 25.19 1.27
CA VAL A 17 -2.43 23.75 1.32
C VAL A 17 -0.96 23.55 0.94
N LYS A 18 -0.16 23.02 1.87
CA LYS A 18 1.31 22.84 1.72
C LYS A 18 1.78 21.39 1.68
N THR A 19 0.85 20.44 1.72
CA THR A 19 1.14 19.00 1.60
C THR A 19 0.03 18.38 0.79
N TRP A 20 0.39 17.82 -0.36
CA TRP A 20 -0.53 17.25 -1.34
C TRP A 20 -0.33 15.74 -1.45
N MET A 21 -1.42 15.00 -1.61
CA MET A 21 -1.40 13.54 -1.80
C MET A 21 -2.16 13.22 -3.08
N THR A 22 -1.50 12.64 -4.10
CA THR A 22 -2.13 12.43 -5.41
C THR A 22 -3.18 11.32 -5.40
N PHE A 23 -2.93 10.27 -4.61
CA PHE A 23 -3.80 9.11 -4.41
C PHE A 23 -3.64 8.58 -2.98
N ASN A 24 -4.68 7.92 -2.50
CA ASN A 24 -4.62 7.01 -1.36
C ASN A 24 -4.71 5.57 -1.89
N GLU A 25 -3.82 4.70 -1.41
CA GLU A 25 -3.90 3.23 -1.58
C GLU A 25 -4.21 2.75 -3.00
N PRO A 26 -3.43 3.17 -4.03
CA PRO A 26 -3.69 2.77 -5.41
C PRO A 26 -3.59 1.25 -5.61
N ARG A 27 -2.93 0.51 -4.69
CA ARG A 27 -2.93 -0.96 -4.68
C ARG A 27 -4.29 -1.54 -4.23
N VAL A 28 -4.93 -0.97 -3.21
CA VAL A 28 -6.32 -1.32 -2.82
C VAL A 28 -7.27 -1.01 -3.98
N VAL A 29 -7.14 0.16 -4.61
CA VAL A 29 -7.98 0.56 -5.76
C VAL A 29 -7.92 -0.48 -6.89
N VAL A 30 -6.73 -0.99 -7.24
CA VAL A 30 -6.62 -1.99 -8.33
C VAL A 30 -6.97 -3.41 -7.90
N ALA A 31 -6.63 -3.82 -6.69
CA ALA A 31 -6.91 -5.16 -6.19
C ALA A 31 -8.40 -5.37 -5.84
N LEU A 32 -9.09 -4.33 -5.35
CA LEU A 32 -10.52 -4.43 -5.08
C LEU A 32 -11.36 -3.99 -6.28
N GLY A 33 -10.86 -3.10 -7.15
CA GLY A 33 -11.60 -2.59 -8.31
C GLY A 33 -11.53 -3.47 -9.57
N PHE A 34 -10.41 -4.19 -9.78
CA PHE A 34 -10.09 -4.86 -11.06
C PHE A 34 -9.59 -6.32 -10.93
N ASP A 35 -9.34 -6.81 -9.72
CA ASP A 35 -8.88 -8.18 -9.47
C ASP A 35 -10.00 -9.07 -8.92
N ASN A 36 -10.52 -8.78 -7.72
CA ASN A 36 -11.70 -9.48 -7.17
C ASN A 36 -13.04 -8.73 -7.38
N GLY A 37 -12.98 -7.46 -7.81
CA GLY A 37 -14.14 -6.64 -8.15
C GLY A 37 -15.11 -6.33 -7.01
N ILE A 38 -14.64 -6.33 -5.75
CA ILE A 38 -15.45 -5.93 -4.57
C ILE A 38 -15.77 -4.43 -4.60
N ASN A 39 -14.81 -3.59 -5.01
CA ASN A 39 -14.98 -2.13 -5.07
C ASN A 39 -15.28 -1.68 -6.52
N PRO A 40 -15.87 -0.48 -6.73
CA PRO A 40 -15.99 0.11 -8.07
C PRO A 40 -14.63 0.19 -8.80
N PRO A 41 -14.57 -0.10 -10.11
CA PRO A 41 -15.67 -0.34 -11.05
C PRO A 41 -16.21 -1.79 -11.10
N ASN A 42 -15.93 -2.61 -10.08
CA ASN A 42 -16.43 -3.98 -9.92
C ASN A 42 -16.09 -4.89 -11.12
N ARG A 43 -14.82 -4.89 -11.51
CA ARG A 43 -14.30 -5.69 -12.63
C ARG A 43 -13.45 -6.85 -12.13
N CYS A 44 -13.65 -8.02 -12.72
CA CYS A 44 -12.89 -9.24 -12.46
C CYS A 44 -13.19 -10.32 -13.51
N SER A 45 -12.34 -11.34 -13.58
CA SER A 45 -12.65 -12.60 -14.26
C SER A 45 -13.69 -13.40 -13.46
N LYS A 46 -14.61 -14.09 -14.15
CA LYS A 46 -15.74 -14.83 -13.54
C LYS A 46 -15.33 -15.91 -12.51
N GLN A 47 -14.07 -16.34 -12.53
CA GLN A 47 -13.51 -17.31 -11.60
C GLN A 47 -13.22 -16.72 -10.21
N PHE A 48 -13.09 -15.39 -10.09
CA PHE A 48 -12.52 -14.72 -8.92
C PHE A 48 -13.45 -13.69 -8.27
N GLY A 49 -14.61 -13.42 -8.87
CA GLY A 49 -15.67 -12.59 -8.31
C GLY A 49 -16.91 -12.55 -9.20
N ASN A 50 -17.99 -11.93 -8.69
CA ASN A 50 -19.30 -11.88 -9.34
C ASN A 50 -19.44 -10.70 -10.33
N CYS A 51 -18.42 -10.48 -11.17
CA CYS A 51 -18.36 -9.33 -12.07
C CYS A 51 -19.02 -9.62 -13.43
N THR A 52 -19.64 -8.60 -14.03
CA THR A 52 -20.24 -8.69 -15.37
C THR A 52 -19.19 -8.73 -16.48
N ASN A 53 -18.04 -8.11 -16.27
CA ASN A 53 -16.91 -8.01 -17.20
C ASN A 53 -15.61 -7.68 -16.43
N GLY A 54 -14.46 -8.01 -17.00
CA GLY A 54 -13.14 -7.78 -16.39
C GLY A 54 -12.13 -8.85 -16.78
N ASN A 55 -10.86 -8.63 -16.42
CA ASN A 55 -9.82 -9.64 -16.51
C ASN A 55 -8.78 -9.43 -15.40
N SER A 56 -8.92 -10.19 -14.31
CA SER A 56 -8.09 -10.13 -13.10
C SER A 56 -6.60 -10.42 -13.38
N ALA A 57 -6.28 -11.12 -14.47
CA ALA A 57 -4.90 -11.40 -14.85
C ALA A 57 -4.17 -10.19 -15.45
N THR A 58 -4.88 -9.17 -15.95
CA THR A 58 -4.29 -8.06 -16.72
C THR A 58 -4.73 -6.67 -16.28
N GLU A 59 -6.02 -6.48 -15.95
CA GLU A 59 -6.57 -5.16 -15.64
C GLU A 59 -5.97 -4.51 -14.38
N PRO A 60 -5.64 -5.23 -13.29
CA PRO A 60 -4.93 -4.64 -12.15
C PRO A 60 -3.58 -4.05 -12.53
N TYR A 61 -2.85 -4.71 -13.44
CA TYR A 61 -1.52 -4.27 -13.92
C TYR A 61 -1.60 -3.06 -14.86
N ILE A 62 -2.60 -3.04 -15.74
CA ILE A 62 -2.88 -1.88 -16.62
C ILE A 62 -3.30 -0.67 -15.77
N ALA A 63 -4.23 -0.85 -14.83
CA ALA A 63 -4.72 0.21 -13.96
C ALA A 63 -3.61 0.76 -13.04
N ALA A 64 -2.80 -0.11 -12.42
CA ALA A 64 -1.68 0.31 -11.56
C ALA A 64 -0.65 1.14 -12.33
N HIS A 65 -0.34 0.75 -13.57
CA HIS A 65 0.56 1.49 -14.44
C HIS A 65 0.04 2.91 -14.73
N HIS A 66 -1.23 3.04 -15.12
CA HIS A 66 -1.83 4.35 -15.36
C HIS A 66 -1.99 5.21 -14.09
N LEU A 67 -2.18 4.61 -12.90
CA LEU A 67 -2.16 5.35 -11.63
C LEU A 67 -0.76 5.90 -11.31
N ILE A 68 0.30 5.10 -11.50
CA ILE A 68 1.69 5.53 -11.31
C ILE A 68 2.04 6.69 -12.27
N LEU A 69 1.66 6.57 -13.55
CA LEU A 69 1.87 7.63 -14.54
C LEU A 69 1.06 8.90 -14.22
N SER A 70 -0.19 8.75 -13.76
CA SER A 70 -1.05 9.88 -13.36
C SER A 70 -0.53 10.62 -12.14
N HIS A 71 0.10 9.90 -11.20
CA HIS A 71 0.80 10.48 -10.05
C HIS A 71 2.04 11.25 -10.49
N ALA A 72 2.91 10.63 -11.31
CA ALA A 72 4.13 11.26 -11.79
C ALA A 72 3.86 12.56 -12.58
N GLU A 73 2.86 12.53 -13.47
CA GLU A 73 2.39 13.70 -14.21
C GLU A 73 1.84 14.80 -13.28
N ALA A 74 1.11 14.44 -12.21
CA ALA A 74 0.64 15.41 -11.23
C ALA A 74 1.77 16.04 -10.40
N VAL A 75 2.79 15.26 -10.05
CA VAL A 75 3.98 15.71 -9.31
C VAL A 75 4.86 16.62 -10.15
N GLU A 76 5.15 16.25 -11.40
CA GLU A 76 5.84 17.11 -12.36
C GLU A 76 5.10 18.45 -12.49
N ARG A 77 3.78 18.41 -12.69
CA ARG A 77 2.94 19.60 -12.82
C ARG A 77 2.96 20.50 -11.58
N TYR A 78 3.03 19.91 -10.38
CA TYR A 78 3.17 20.65 -9.13
C TYR A 78 4.53 21.35 -9.05
N ARG A 79 5.61 20.59 -9.28
CA ARG A 79 7.01 21.04 -9.22
C ARG A 79 7.29 22.16 -10.21
N GLU A 80 6.83 22.04 -11.45
CA GLU A 80 7.02 23.04 -12.51
C GLU A 80 6.34 24.40 -12.22
N LYS A 81 5.13 24.39 -11.66
CA LYS A 81 4.22 25.56 -11.75
C LYS A 81 3.71 26.11 -10.42
N TYR A 82 3.85 25.35 -9.34
CA TYR A 82 3.22 25.65 -8.06
C TYR A 82 4.22 25.62 -6.89
N GLN A 83 5.04 24.57 -6.78
CA GLN A 83 5.91 24.34 -5.63
C GLN A 83 6.81 25.53 -5.27
N ALA A 84 7.45 26.17 -6.27
CA ALA A 84 8.34 27.31 -6.06
C ALA A 84 7.63 28.58 -5.52
N LYS A 85 6.33 28.72 -5.78
CA LYS A 85 5.49 29.83 -5.25
C LYS A 85 4.86 29.47 -3.91
N GLU A 86 4.43 28.22 -3.77
CA GLU A 86 3.63 27.76 -2.63
C GLU A 86 4.46 27.33 -1.43
N ASN A 87 5.71 26.88 -1.66
CA ASN A 87 6.59 26.24 -0.69
C ASN A 87 5.94 25.01 0.00
N GLY A 88 5.25 24.19 -0.80
CA GLY A 88 4.60 22.95 -0.36
C GLY A 88 5.29 21.68 -0.88
N ARG A 89 4.77 20.52 -0.52
CA ARG A 89 5.22 19.18 -0.98
C ARG A 89 4.10 18.37 -1.63
N ILE A 90 4.47 17.39 -2.46
CA ILE A 90 3.54 16.49 -3.12
C ILE A 90 4.01 15.03 -3.11
N ASP A 91 3.12 14.14 -2.67
CA ASP A 91 3.42 12.76 -2.30
C ASP A 91 2.28 11.79 -2.67
N ILE A 92 2.39 10.53 -2.25
CA ILE A 92 1.38 9.49 -2.47
C ILE A 92 1.23 8.57 -1.26
N PHE A 93 -0.02 8.43 -0.79
CA PHE A 93 -0.36 7.39 0.19
C PHE A 93 -0.51 6.04 -0.52
N LEU A 94 0.07 5.01 0.10
CA LEU A 94 -0.09 3.60 -0.29
C LEU A 94 -0.24 2.81 1.01
N ASP A 95 -0.90 1.67 0.93
CA ASP A 95 -0.99 0.69 1.99
C ASP A 95 0.29 -0.17 2.06
N PHE A 96 0.59 -0.67 3.27
CA PHE A 96 1.55 -1.74 3.48
C PHE A 96 1.19 -2.55 4.70
N VAL A 97 0.90 -3.82 4.47
CA VAL A 97 0.87 -4.85 5.50
C VAL A 97 2.27 -5.48 5.59
N TRP A 98 2.82 -5.65 6.80
CA TRP A 98 4.11 -6.31 6.95
C TRP A 98 3.97 -7.80 6.66
N TYR A 99 5.01 -8.38 6.07
CA TYR A 99 5.06 -9.81 5.77
C TYR A 99 6.33 -10.41 6.38
N GLU A 100 6.13 -11.15 7.47
CA GLU A 100 7.12 -11.97 8.15
C GLU A 100 7.09 -13.40 7.56
N PRO A 101 8.22 -14.08 7.37
CA PRO A 101 8.18 -15.51 7.03
C PRO A 101 7.68 -16.34 8.23
N LEU A 102 6.81 -17.31 7.97
CA LEU A 102 6.23 -18.20 8.99
C LEU A 102 7.32 -19.00 9.72
N THR A 103 8.31 -19.50 8.98
CA THR A 103 9.44 -20.23 9.53
C THR A 103 10.76 -19.62 9.04
N ARG A 104 11.90 -20.11 9.56
CA ARG A 104 13.23 -19.76 9.06
C ARG A 104 13.58 -20.44 7.72
N SER A 105 12.61 -21.07 7.03
CA SER A 105 12.86 -21.70 5.75
C SER A 105 13.20 -20.66 4.66
N LYS A 106 14.05 -21.06 3.73
CA LYS A 106 14.40 -20.24 2.55
C LYS A 106 13.19 -19.98 1.65
N ALA A 107 12.21 -20.88 1.65
CA ALA A 107 10.98 -20.76 0.89
C ALA A 107 10.08 -19.66 1.48
N ASP A 108 9.79 -19.71 2.78
CA ASP A 108 8.95 -18.71 3.45
C ASP A 108 9.59 -17.32 3.42
N TYR A 109 10.92 -17.22 3.57
CA TYR A 109 11.64 -15.96 3.39
C TYR A 109 11.43 -15.36 1.98
N TYR A 110 11.45 -16.20 0.94
CA TYR A 110 11.12 -15.75 -0.41
C TYR A 110 9.63 -15.45 -0.59
N ALA A 111 8.71 -16.21 0.01
CA ALA A 111 7.28 -15.92 -0.03
C ALA A 111 6.94 -14.57 0.64
N ALA A 112 7.48 -14.31 1.82
CA ALA A 112 7.37 -13.02 2.51
C ALA A 112 7.96 -11.87 1.68
N GLN A 113 9.08 -12.08 0.98
CA GLN A 113 9.60 -11.07 0.05
C GLN A 113 8.73 -10.90 -1.21
N ARG A 114 8.13 -11.98 -1.76
CA ARG A 114 7.15 -11.88 -2.86
C ARG A 114 5.95 -11.03 -2.43
N ALA A 115 5.39 -11.27 -1.25
CA ALA A 115 4.29 -10.47 -0.71
C ALA A 115 4.65 -8.98 -0.58
N LYS A 116 5.83 -8.64 -0.05
CA LYS A 116 6.32 -7.24 0.01
C LYS A 116 6.52 -6.62 -1.38
N ASP A 117 7.03 -7.40 -2.34
CA ASP A 117 7.25 -6.95 -3.72
C ASP A 117 5.92 -6.69 -4.46
N PHE A 118 4.90 -7.55 -4.31
CA PHE A 118 3.59 -7.41 -4.94
C PHE A 118 2.64 -6.43 -4.23
N HIS A 119 2.86 -6.17 -2.94
CA HIS A 119 2.11 -5.19 -2.16
C HIS A 119 2.70 -3.78 -2.35
N VAL A 120 3.57 -3.35 -1.43
CA VAL A 120 4.11 -1.98 -1.44
C VAL A 120 5.17 -1.78 -2.52
N GLY A 121 5.96 -2.82 -2.82
CA GLY A 121 7.03 -2.77 -3.83
C GLY A 121 6.51 -2.49 -5.25
N TRP A 122 5.27 -2.87 -5.56
CA TRP A 122 4.65 -2.67 -6.86
C TRP A 122 4.55 -1.19 -7.24
N PHE A 123 4.27 -0.33 -6.25
CA PHE A 123 4.22 1.12 -6.42
C PHE A 123 5.53 1.80 -5.99
N TRP A 124 6.17 1.38 -4.90
CA TRP A 124 7.40 2.04 -4.44
C TRP A 124 8.60 1.82 -5.36
N HIS A 125 8.79 0.62 -5.89
CA HIS A 125 9.99 0.30 -6.68
C HIS A 125 10.06 1.08 -8.01
N PRO A 126 8.94 1.34 -8.73
CA PRO A 126 8.89 2.33 -9.81
C PRO A 126 9.31 3.73 -9.38
N LEU A 127 8.69 4.27 -8.34
CA LEU A 127 8.91 5.65 -7.88
C LEU A 127 10.36 5.90 -7.43
N VAL A 128 11.05 4.87 -6.95
CA VAL A 128 12.46 4.95 -6.52
C VAL A 128 13.45 4.64 -7.65
N TYR A 129 13.23 3.53 -8.37
CA TYR A 129 14.23 2.94 -9.26
C TYR A 129 13.87 3.01 -10.75
N GLY A 130 12.73 3.63 -11.11
CA GLY A 130 12.25 3.73 -12.49
C GLY A 130 11.78 2.40 -13.10
N LYS A 131 11.43 1.40 -12.28
CA LYS A 131 11.04 0.06 -12.74
C LYS A 131 10.29 -0.72 -11.66
N TYR A 132 9.44 -1.67 -12.06
CA TYR A 132 8.81 -2.62 -11.13
C TYR A 132 9.82 -3.57 -10.46
N PRO A 133 9.47 -4.24 -9.33
CA PRO A 133 10.34 -5.24 -8.70
C PRO A 133 10.70 -6.38 -9.65
N ARG A 134 11.96 -6.86 -9.58
CA ARG A 134 12.45 -7.97 -10.45
C ARG A 134 11.64 -9.25 -10.28
N THR A 135 11.05 -9.45 -9.10
CA THR A 135 10.15 -10.56 -8.76
C THR A 135 8.87 -10.52 -9.60
N MET A 136 8.16 -9.38 -9.62
CA MET A 136 6.96 -9.19 -10.43
C MET A 136 7.25 -9.34 -11.92
N GLN A 137 8.35 -8.75 -12.41
CA GLN A 137 8.77 -8.88 -13.82
C GLN A 137 8.94 -10.34 -14.27
N LYS A 138 9.45 -11.23 -13.41
CA LYS A 138 9.64 -12.66 -13.71
C LYS A 138 8.34 -13.47 -13.74
N ILE A 139 7.39 -13.11 -12.88
CA ILE A 139 6.14 -13.87 -12.66
C ILE A 139 5.04 -13.38 -13.59
N VAL A 140 4.79 -12.07 -13.59
CA VAL A 140 3.70 -11.42 -14.34
C VAL A 140 4.04 -11.27 -15.82
N ARG A 141 5.33 -11.08 -16.15
CA ARG A 141 5.90 -11.04 -17.51
C ARG A 141 5.18 -9.99 -18.39
N GLU A 142 4.73 -10.35 -19.59
CA GLU A 142 4.10 -9.45 -20.55
C GLU A 142 2.73 -8.89 -20.08
N ARG A 143 2.16 -9.39 -18.99
CA ARG A 143 0.98 -8.77 -18.34
C ARG A 143 1.34 -7.54 -17.51
N LEU A 144 2.64 -7.31 -17.24
CA LEU A 144 3.17 -6.15 -16.53
C LEU A 144 3.79 -5.16 -17.52
N SER A 145 3.16 -3.99 -17.67
CA SER A 145 3.61 -2.93 -18.56
C SER A 145 5.06 -2.50 -18.30
N LYS A 146 5.75 -2.05 -19.35
CA LYS A 146 7.15 -1.63 -19.32
C LYS A 146 7.21 -0.13 -19.54
N PHE A 147 7.69 0.63 -18.54
CA PHE A 147 7.89 2.07 -18.68
C PHE A 147 8.86 2.40 -19.82
N THR A 148 8.48 3.34 -20.68
CA THR A 148 9.37 4.00 -21.66
C THR A 148 10.37 4.92 -20.96
N LYS A 149 11.41 5.39 -21.66
CA LYS A 149 12.46 6.23 -21.07
C LYS A 149 11.91 7.53 -20.44
N SER A 150 11.02 8.21 -21.16
CA SER A 150 10.37 9.44 -20.68
C SER A 150 9.45 9.20 -19.48
N GLU A 151 8.76 8.05 -19.43
CA GLU A 151 7.97 7.69 -18.24
C GLU A 151 8.88 7.35 -17.04
N VAL A 152 10.03 6.71 -17.26
CA VAL A 152 11.04 6.49 -16.22
C VAL A 152 11.58 7.82 -15.68
N GLU A 153 11.80 8.81 -16.53
CA GLU A 153 12.25 10.16 -16.16
C GLU A 153 11.22 10.90 -15.31
N LYS A 154 9.92 10.78 -15.60
CA LYS A 154 8.84 11.37 -14.77
C LYS A 154 8.59 10.62 -13.47
N VAL A 155 8.52 9.28 -13.51
CA VAL A 155 8.11 8.43 -12.37
C VAL A 155 9.21 8.34 -11.32
N LYS A 156 10.48 8.38 -11.71
CA LYS A 156 11.58 8.24 -10.75
C LYS A 156 11.75 9.53 -9.94
N ASN A 157 11.80 9.37 -8.62
CA ASN A 157 11.85 10.42 -7.61
C ASN A 157 10.61 11.35 -7.60
N SER A 158 9.43 10.88 -8.05
CA SER A 158 8.19 11.68 -8.04
C SER A 158 7.52 11.79 -6.65
N PHE A 159 8.30 11.94 -5.60
CA PHE A 159 7.84 12.15 -4.22
C PHE A 159 8.82 13.07 -3.48
N ASP A 160 8.35 13.75 -2.44
CA ASP A 160 9.17 14.64 -1.58
C ASP A 160 9.44 13.99 -0.21
N ILE A 161 8.46 13.29 0.35
CA ILE A 161 8.54 12.42 1.52
C ILE A 161 7.79 11.09 1.25
N LEU A 162 7.49 10.33 2.30
CA LEU A 162 7.01 8.97 2.21
C LEU A 162 5.84 8.79 3.22
N CYS A 163 4.62 8.46 2.75
CA CYS A 163 3.38 8.42 3.58
C CYS A 163 2.62 7.06 3.50
N LEU A 164 2.63 6.18 4.52
CA LEU A 164 1.90 4.89 4.54
C LEU A 164 0.60 5.07 5.30
N ASN A 165 -0.30 4.13 5.04
CA ASN A 165 -1.20 3.59 6.05
C ASN A 165 -0.72 2.13 6.35
N HIS A 166 -0.57 1.72 7.61
CA HIS A 166 -0.08 0.37 8.00
C HIS A 166 -1.01 -0.28 9.03
N TYR A 167 -1.83 -1.18 8.52
CA TYR A 167 -2.95 -1.74 9.26
C TYR A 167 -2.58 -2.95 10.13
N THR A 168 -1.74 -3.84 9.59
CA THR A 168 -1.51 -5.15 10.21
C THR A 168 -0.23 -5.80 9.67
N SER A 169 0.11 -6.96 10.20
CA SER A 169 1.28 -7.75 9.83
C SER A 169 0.94 -9.24 9.79
N TYR A 170 1.35 -9.95 8.75
CA TYR A 170 1.10 -11.39 8.59
C TYR A 170 2.36 -12.24 8.68
N HIS A 171 2.19 -13.46 9.17
CA HIS A 171 3.11 -14.55 8.86
C HIS A 171 2.73 -15.15 7.50
N ILE A 172 3.72 -15.35 6.64
CA ILE A 172 3.59 -15.82 5.26
C ILE A 172 4.42 -17.08 5.05
N TYR A 173 3.84 -18.08 4.39
CA TYR A 173 4.54 -19.28 3.96
C TYR A 173 4.54 -19.46 2.45
N ASP A 174 5.49 -20.25 1.94
CA ASP A 174 5.47 -20.72 0.56
C ASP A 174 4.55 -21.94 0.44
N PRO A 175 3.41 -21.86 -0.29
CA PRO A 175 2.44 -22.95 -0.32
C PRO A 175 2.81 -24.05 -1.32
N HIS A 176 4.00 -23.99 -1.94
CA HIS A 176 4.55 -24.93 -2.92
C HIS A 176 3.61 -25.25 -4.10
N ARG A 177 2.67 -24.34 -4.41
CA ARG A 177 1.71 -24.51 -5.51
C ARG A 177 2.43 -24.39 -6.86
N PRO A 178 2.15 -25.29 -7.83
CA PRO A 178 2.66 -25.16 -9.18
C PRO A 178 2.04 -23.93 -9.89
N PRO A 179 2.68 -23.38 -10.93
CA PRO A 179 2.10 -22.32 -11.74
C PRO A 179 0.77 -22.74 -12.38
N SER A 180 -0.23 -21.88 -12.31
CA SER A 180 -1.53 -22.06 -12.99
C SER A 180 -1.57 -21.34 -14.33
N ASN A 181 -2.26 -21.92 -15.31
CA ASN A 181 -2.60 -21.25 -16.57
C ASN A 181 -3.78 -20.26 -16.41
N VAL A 182 -4.51 -20.34 -15.30
CA VAL A 182 -5.61 -19.44 -14.93
C VAL A 182 -5.20 -18.76 -13.62
N THR A 183 -4.85 -17.48 -13.69
CA THR A 183 -4.28 -16.68 -12.59
C THR A 183 -4.98 -15.33 -12.47
N ASP A 184 -4.72 -14.65 -11.36
CA ASP A 184 -5.17 -13.30 -11.03
C ASP A 184 -4.03 -12.55 -10.30
N TYR A 185 -4.25 -11.31 -9.86
CA TYR A 185 -3.20 -10.57 -9.17
C TYR A 185 -2.84 -11.19 -7.81
N GLN A 186 -3.80 -11.71 -7.03
CA GLN A 186 -3.54 -12.33 -5.72
C GLN A 186 -2.76 -13.65 -5.83
N GLN A 187 -3.07 -14.50 -6.82
CA GLN A 187 -2.42 -15.77 -7.07
C GLN A 187 -1.01 -15.62 -7.66
N ASP A 188 -0.74 -14.53 -8.39
CA ASP A 188 0.61 -14.21 -8.87
C ASP A 188 1.62 -13.98 -7.71
N TRP A 189 1.18 -13.67 -6.49
CA TRP A 189 2.07 -13.62 -5.32
C TRP A 189 2.59 -15.03 -4.98
N ASN A 190 1.76 -16.05 -5.22
CA ASN A 190 1.89 -17.44 -4.80
C ASN A 190 2.33 -17.58 -3.34
N VAL A 191 1.55 -17.04 -2.41
CA VAL A 191 1.82 -17.09 -0.96
C VAL A 191 0.66 -17.70 -0.19
N GLY A 192 0.95 -18.29 0.98
CA GLY A 192 -0.04 -18.64 1.98
C GLY A 192 0.01 -17.67 3.15
N PHE A 193 -1.16 -17.22 3.63
CA PHE A 193 -1.32 -16.38 4.80
C PHE A 193 -1.60 -17.23 6.04
N VAL A 194 -1.08 -16.83 7.20
CA VAL A 194 -1.33 -17.49 8.48
C VAL A 194 -2.03 -16.54 9.44
N TYR A 195 -3.19 -16.99 9.90
CA TYR A 195 -4.12 -16.27 10.78
C TYR A 195 -4.14 -16.84 12.21
N GLU A 196 -3.27 -17.80 12.51
CA GLU A 196 -3.16 -18.49 13.80
C GLU A 196 -1.69 -18.75 14.18
N ARG A 197 -1.39 -18.85 15.46
CA ARG A 197 -0.07 -19.18 15.99
C ARG A 197 -0.20 -20.31 16.99
N ASN A 198 0.40 -21.46 16.69
CA ASN A 198 0.34 -22.68 17.51
C ASN A 198 -1.09 -23.16 17.82
N GLY A 199 -2.05 -22.97 16.89
CA GLY A 199 -3.47 -23.33 17.07
C GLY A 199 -4.30 -22.32 17.87
N VAL A 200 -3.74 -21.16 18.23
CA VAL A 200 -4.49 -20.01 18.75
C VAL A 200 -4.62 -18.99 17.63
N PRO A 201 -5.82 -18.54 17.24
CA PRO A 201 -5.98 -17.45 16.28
C PRO A 201 -5.17 -16.22 16.69
N ILE A 202 -4.61 -15.50 15.72
CA ILE A 202 -4.08 -14.15 15.96
C ILE A 202 -5.30 -13.26 16.24
N ASP A 203 -5.21 -12.39 17.25
CA ASP A 203 -6.31 -11.51 17.63
C ASP A 203 -6.79 -10.70 16.41
N GLN A 204 -8.06 -10.89 16.05
CA GLN A 204 -8.65 -10.39 14.81
C GLN A 204 -9.55 -9.21 15.12
N ALA A 205 -9.27 -8.06 14.50
CA ALA A 205 -10.13 -6.89 14.55
C ALA A 205 -11.39 -7.09 13.70
N HIS A 206 -12.34 -6.15 13.76
CA HIS A 206 -13.67 -6.35 13.17
C HIS A 206 -13.67 -6.61 11.64
N SER A 207 -12.67 -6.10 10.91
CA SER A 207 -12.45 -6.41 9.50
C SER A 207 -11.77 -7.77 9.35
N LYS A 208 -12.35 -8.69 8.55
CA LYS A 208 -11.84 -10.07 8.37
C LYS A 208 -10.38 -10.19 7.88
N TRP A 209 -9.80 -9.10 7.37
CA TRP A 209 -8.43 -8.99 6.88
C TRP A 209 -7.48 -8.26 7.87
N LEU A 210 -7.94 -7.91 9.07
CA LEU A 210 -7.24 -7.05 10.01
C LEU A 210 -6.93 -7.81 11.32
N TYR A 211 -5.64 -7.88 11.69
CA TYR A 211 -5.16 -8.66 12.84
C TYR A 211 -4.15 -7.86 13.67
N GLU A 212 -4.20 -7.97 14.99
CA GLU A 212 -3.39 -7.17 15.91
C GLU A 212 -1.97 -7.75 16.07
N VAL A 213 -0.99 -7.15 15.35
CA VAL A 213 0.39 -7.67 15.32
C VAL A 213 1.43 -6.54 15.49
N PRO A 214 1.53 -5.91 16.68
CA PRO A 214 2.27 -4.65 16.85
C PRO A 214 3.78 -4.73 16.57
N TRP A 215 4.43 -5.86 16.91
CA TRP A 215 5.87 -6.06 16.64
C TRP A 215 6.20 -6.04 15.15
N GLY A 216 5.22 -6.29 14.29
CA GLY A 216 5.37 -6.27 12.85
C GLY A 216 5.53 -4.85 12.31
N MET A 217 4.96 -3.83 12.97
CA MET A 217 5.17 -2.44 12.56
C MET A 217 6.61 -1.99 12.74
N TYR A 218 7.25 -2.31 13.87
CA TYR A 218 8.68 -2.01 14.05
C TYR A 218 9.55 -2.59 12.92
N LYS A 219 9.25 -3.82 12.47
CA LYS A 219 9.91 -4.43 11.30
C LYS A 219 9.51 -3.79 9.98
N ALA A 220 8.23 -3.43 9.83
CA ALA A 220 7.71 -2.69 8.69
C ALA A 220 8.54 -1.44 8.49
N VAL A 221 8.53 -0.54 9.49
CA VAL A 221 9.24 0.75 9.52
C VAL A 221 10.76 0.57 9.44
N THR A 222 11.35 -0.54 9.94
CA THR A 222 12.81 -0.78 9.83
C THR A 222 13.25 -1.23 8.44
N TYR A 223 12.57 -2.20 7.80
CA TYR A 223 12.83 -2.59 6.40
C TYR A 223 12.62 -1.42 5.43
N VAL A 224 11.65 -0.58 5.78
CA VAL A 224 11.29 0.68 5.16
C VAL A 224 12.39 1.73 5.42
N LYS A 225 12.92 1.93 6.62
CA LYS A 225 14.13 2.75 6.90
C LYS A 225 15.37 2.32 6.11
N GLU A 226 15.61 1.01 5.97
CA GLU A 226 16.76 0.46 5.22
C GLU A 226 16.63 0.59 3.69
N ARG A 227 15.45 1.01 3.19
CA ARG A 227 15.22 1.34 1.78
C ARG A 227 14.52 2.68 1.62
N TYR A 228 13.20 2.77 1.88
CA TYR A 228 12.38 3.98 1.80
C TYR A 228 11.28 4.00 2.92
N GLY A 229 11.37 4.94 3.90
CA GLY A 229 10.60 5.18 5.18
C GLY A 229 9.04 5.24 5.14
N ARG A 230 8.26 5.20 6.30
CA ARG A 230 6.74 5.40 6.49
C ARG A 230 6.02 5.02 7.87
N MET A 231 4.65 4.88 7.96
CA MET A 231 3.58 5.11 9.05
C MET A 231 2.46 3.99 9.33
N ASP A 232 1.24 4.25 9.96
CA ASP A 232 0.39 3.44 10.98
C ASP A 232 -1.24 3.28 10.82
N ASP A 233 -2.12 2.93 11.86
CA ASP A 233 -3.64 2.57 11.78
C ASP A 233 -4.79 2.82 12.95
N PRO A 234 -5.73 1.95 13.57
CA PRO A 234 -7.19 2.25 14.00
C PRO A 234 -7.88 1.60 15.32
N ASP A 235 -9.27 1.47 15.46
CA ASP A 235 -10.13 0.45 16.26
C ASP A 235 -11.74 0.56 16.19
N ASN A 236 -12.58 -0.29 16.87
CA ASN A 236 -14.10 -0.37 16.80
C ASN A 236 -14.91 -0.90 18.07
N LEU A 237 -16.09 -0.31 18.43
CA LEU A 237 -16.95 -0.65 19.63
C LEU A 237 -18.45 -0.21 19.54
N THR A 238 -19.32 -0.53 20.53
CA THR A 238 -20.75 -0.07 20.59
C THR A 238 -20.95 1.31 21.22
N PHE A 239 -21.82 2.19 20.68
CA PHE A 239 -21.79 3.66 20.93
C PHE A 239 -21.47 4.14 22.37
N PRO A 240 -22.18 3.77 23.46
CA PRO A 240 -21.82 4.25 24.81
C PRO A 240 -20.50 3.65 25.34
N LYS A 241 -20.10 2.47 24.84
CA LYS A 241 -18.81 1.83 25.14
C LYS A 241 -17.70 2.29 24.18
N SER A 242 -17.99 2.73 22.96
CA SER A 242 -17.00 3.25 22.00
C SER A 242 -16.53 4.66 22.33
N LEU A 243 -17.23 5.37 23.22
CA LEU A 243 -16.69 6.54 23.93
C LEU A 243 -15.62 6.16 24.97
N HIS A 244 -15.52 4.88 25.33
CA HIS A 244 -14.56 4.31 26.28
C HIS A 244 -13.63 3.29 25.60
N ASP A 245 -13.19 3.63 24.38
CA ASP A 245 -12.37 2.76 23.52
C ASP A 245 -10.93 2.59 24.04
N SER A 246 -10.82 1.74 25.05
CA SER A 246 -9.57 1.38 25.72
C SER A 246 -8.65 0.56 24.82
N ASN A 247 -9.23 -0.17 23.85
CA ASN A 247 -8.46 -0.95 22.88
C ASN A 247 -7.74 0.00 21.91
N ARG A 248 -8.45 0.97 21.30
CA ARG A 248 -7.85 2.01 20.44
C ARG A 248 -6.76 2.81 21.14
N VAL A 249 -7.00 3.15 22.41
CA VAL A 249 -6.02 3.83 23.25
C VAL A 249 -4.77 2.97 23.47
N ASN A 250 -4.90 1.65 23.61
CA ASN A 250 -3.77 0.73 23.75
C ASN A 250 -3.09 0.41 22.42
N PHE A 251 -3.85 0.34 21.32
CA PHE A 251 -3.36 0.26 19.95
C PHE A 251 -2.45 1.46 19.65
N TYR A 252 -2.99 2.69 19.75
CA TYR A 252 -2.21 3.92 19.50
C TYR A 252 -0.99 4.03 20.43
N LYS A 253 -1.10 3.70 21.72
CA LYS A 253 0.06 3.67 22.62
C LYS A 253 1.14 2.68 22.19
N SER A 254 0.75 1.51 21.70
CA SER A 254 1.69 0.46 21.27
C SER A 254 2.35 0.82 19.94
N TYR A 255 1.57 1.35 18.99
CA TYR A 255 2.05 1.79 17.68
C TYR A 255 2.98 3.00 17.83
N LEU A 256 2.54 4.08 18.51
CA LEU A 256 3.39 5.27 18.75
C LEU A 256 4.67 4.96 19.54
N LYS A 257 4.67 3.94 20.41
CA LYS A 257 5.88 3.46 21.11
C LYS A 257 6.87 2.78 20.15
N ASP A 258 6.39 1.96 19.23
CA ASP A 258 7.23 1.28 18.24
C ASP A 258 7.70 2.24 17.13
N LEU A 259 6.86 3.21 16.76
CA LEU A 259 7.22 4.35 15.91
C LEU A 259 8.32 5.20 16.57
N LYS A 260 8.17 5.53 17.87
CA LYS A 260 9.21 6.23 18.65
C LYS A 260 10.51 5.43 18.72
N ARG A 261 10.47 4.10 18.88
CA ARG A 261 11.68 3.26 18.81
C ARG A 261 12.34 3.36 17.43
N ALA A 262 11.57 3.34 16.34
CA ALA A 262 12.12 3.54 15.01
C ALA A 262 12.77 4.93 14.84
N MET A 263 12.21 5.99 15.45
CA MET A 263 12.84 7.32 15.50
C MET A 263 14.16 7.32 16.28
N ASP A 264 14.22 6.63 17.42
CA ASP A 264 15.44 6.48 18.23
C ASP A 264 16.52 5.68 17.49
N ASP A 265 16.11 4.68 16.69
CA ASP A 265 16.99 3.97 15.76
C ASP A 265 17.35 4.80 14.51
N GLY A 266 16.87 6.04 14.39
CA GLY A 266 17.24 7.00 13.33
C GLY A 266 16.31 7.10 12.12
N ALA A 267 15.06 6.63 12.19
CA ALA A 267 14.06 6.86 11.15
C ALA A 267 13.50 8.30 11.21
N ASN A 268 13.64 9.05 10.12
CA ASN A 268 13.11 10.41 10.00
C ASN A 268 11.59 10.40 9.77
N ILE A 269 10.82 10.33 10.86
CA ILE A 269 9.35 10.35 10.86
C ILE A 269 8.88 11.78 11.15
N THR A 270 8.21 12.40 10.17
CA THR A 270 7.81 13.82 10.22
C THR A 270 6.34 14.05 10.59
N GLY A 271 5.59 12.98 10.89
CA GLY A 271 4.17 13.06 11.21
C GLY A 271 3.55 11.68 11.44
N TYR A 272 2.41 11.68 12.12
CA TYR A 272 1.54 10.54 12.38
C TYR A 272 0.09 10.99 12.19
N PHE A 273 -0.74 10.18 11.53
CA PHE A 273 -2.15 10.45 11.31
C PHE A 273 -2.97 9.20 11.67
N ALA A 274 -3.93 9.35 12.58
CA ALA A 274 -4.82 8.27 13.00
C ALA A 274 -5.98 8.09 12.00
N TRP A 275 -6.21 6.86 11.52
CA TRP A 275 -7.46 6.51 10.85
C TRP A 275 -8.50 6.08 11.90
N SER A 276 -9.65 6.72 12.05
CA SER A 276 -10.19 7.90 11.38
C SER A 276 -10.63 8.95 12.39
N ILE A 277 -10.69 10.23 11.95
CA ILE A 277 -11.14 11.37 12.77
C ILE A 277 -12.60 11.25 13.23
N LEU A 278 -13.43 10.56 12.44
CA LEU A 278 -14.84 10.29 12.69
C LEU A 278 -15.17 8.89 12.14
N VAL A 279 -16.12 8.20 12.77
CA VAL A 279 -16.72 6.98 12.19
C VAL A 279 -17.30 7.32 10.82
N ASN A 280 -16.94 6.53 9.81
CA ASN A 280 -17.20 6.82 8.41
C ASN A 280 -17.74 5.55 7.69
N PHE A 281 -17.75 5.54 6.35
CA PHE A 281 -18.19 4.39 5.55
C PHE A 281 -16.94 3.63 5.05
N GLU A 282 -16.73 2.46 5.63
CA GLU A 282 -15.63 1.51 5.33
C GLU A 282 -16.08 0.47 4.29
#